data_AF-A0A953PGP6-F1
#
_entry.id   AF-A0A953PGP6-F1
#
_cell.length_a   1.000
_cell.length_b   1.000
_cell.length_c   1.000
_cell.angle_alpha   90.00
_cell.angle_beta   90.00
_cell.angle_gamma   90.00
#
_symmetry.space_group_name_H-M   'P 1'
#
loop_
_entity.id
_entity.type
_entity.pdbx_description
1 polymer ?
#
loop_
_entity_poly.entity_id
_entity_poly.type
_entity_poly.pdbx_seq_one_letter_code
_entity_poly.pdbx_strand_id
1 'polypeptide(L)'
;MNCKRLLLPVTLTLASLAWAQTESAPAQAPPAKGGSPHHQMGMEHHGKMSEMHKQHMEAMKADVDKMKASLDQLKANVAKITDSAEKARWQANVDMWTVMVGHMEQMMKHMDAMGPGGMMGHGMMEHGHKGGPPAPPPTEPKKE
;
A
#
# COMPACT_ATOMS: atom_id res chain seq x y z
N MET A 1 39.50 -30.26 15.36
CA MET A 1 38.38 -31.22 15.43
C MET A 1 37.45 -30.79 16.53
N ASN A 2 36.16 -30.56 16.21
CA ASN A 2 35.00 -31.04 16.97
C ASN A 2 33.73 -30.41 16.37
N CYS A 3 33.08 -31.20 15.54
CA CYS A 3 31.78 -30.96 14.95
C CYS A 3 30.69 -30.99 16.03
N LYS A 4 29.71 -30.08 15.93
CA LYS A 4 28.33 -30.35 16.32
C LYS A 4 27.38 -29.41 15.58
N ARG A 5 26.85 -29.95 14.48
CA ARG A 5 25.62 -29.50 13.82
C ARG A 5 24.42 -30.05 14.61
N LEU A 6 23.40 -29.24 14.85
CA LEU A 6 22.01 -29.66 15.07
C LEU A 6 21.14 -28.38 15.05
N LEU A 7 20.62 -27.95 13.89
CA LEU A 7 19.27 -28.23 13.36
C LEU A 7 18.12 -27.97 14.36
N LEU A 8 17.55 -26.75 14.27
CA LEU A 8 16.13 -26.31 14.25
C LEU A 8 15.03 -27.24 14.83
N PRO A 9 13.99 -26.69 15.50
CA PRO A 9 12.86 -26.13 14.74
C PRO A 9 12.23 -24.82 15.27
N VAL A 10 11.93 -23.93 14.32
CA VAL A 10 10.97 -22.82 14.43
C VAL A 10 9.57 -23.40 14.53
N THR A 11 8.81 -23.04 15.57
CA THR A 11 7.38 -23.32 15.68
C THR A 11 6.60 -22.00 15.64
N LEU A 12 5.92 -21.78 14.52
CA LEU A 12 4.99 -20.66 14.30
C LEU A 12 3.58 -21.20 14.51
N THR A 13 2.95 -20.89 15.65
CA THR A 13 1.54 -21.23 15.90
C THR A 13 0.67 -19.98 15.71
N LEU A 14 0.02 -19.88 14.54
CA LEU A 14 -1.11 -18.97 14.33
C LEU A 14 -2.33 -19.53 15.09
N ALA A 15 -2.77 -18.83 16.14
CA ALA A 15 -4.02 -19.12 16.84
C ALA A 15 -5.13 -18.17 16.34
N SER A 16 -6.03 -18.77 15.56
CA SER A 16 -7.42 -18.48 15.24
C SER A 16 -8.06 -17.13 15.63
N LEU A 17 -8.55 -16.43 14.60
CA LEU A 17 -9.68 -15.51 14.69
C LEU A 17 -10.94 -16.28 15.10
N ALA A 18 -11.52 -15.94 16.25
CA ALA A 18 -12.89 -16.31 16.62
C ALA A 18 -13.67 -15.02 16.90
N TRP A 19 -14.20 -14.39 15.86
CA TRP A 19 -15.33 -13.48 16.01
C TRP A 19 -16.59 -14.33 16.23
N ALA A 20 -16.80 -14.72 17.49
CA ALA A 20 -18.07 -15.27 17.91
C ALA A 20 -19.10 -14.14 17.95
N GLN A 21 -20.21 -14.39 17.27
CA GLN A 21 -21.37 -13.53 17.21
C GLN A 21 -22.04 -13.43 18.58
N THR A 22 -22.34 -12.20 18.99
CA THR A 22 -23.47 -11.96 19.88
C THR A 22 -24.34 -10.90 19.24
N GLU A 23 -25.42 -11.39 18.63
CA GLU A 23 -26.60 -10.65 18.27
C GLU A 23 -27.25 -10.04 19.51
N SER A 24 -27.58 -8.75 19.45
CA SER A 24 -28.61 -8.14 20.30
C SER A 24 -29.37 -7.11 19.46
N ALA A 25 -30.67 -7.34 19.43
CA ALA A 25 -31.71 -6.78 18.57
C ALA A 25 -31.74 -5.22 18.44
N PRO A 26 -32.41 -4.68 17.39
CA PRO A 26 -32.49 -3.25 17.14
C PRO A 26 -33.57 -2.59 18.01
N ALA A 27 -33.20 -1.54 18.74
CA ALA A 27 -34.17 -0.63 19.36
C ALA A 27 -34.34 0.61 18.47
N GLN A 28 -35.56 0.81 17.99
CA GLN A 28 -36.00 1.99 17.24
C GLN A 28 -36.15 3.21 18.15
N ALA A 29 -35.70 4.39 17.69
CA ALA A 29 -36.48 5.64 17.65
C ALA A 29 -35.65 6.75 16.95
N PRO A 30 -36.27 7.65 16.15
CA PRO A 30 -35.57 8.65 15.36
C PRO A 30 -35.30 9.93 16.18
N PRO A 31 -34.17 10.64 15.97
CA PRO A 31 -34.12 12.06 16.27
C PRO A 31 -34.50 12.86 15.03
N ALA A 32 -35.67 13.49 15.08
CA ALA A 32 -36.00 14.60 14.21
C ALA A 32 -35.17 15.83 14.61
N LYS A 33 -34.58 16.47 13.59
CA LYS A 33 -34.20 17.89 13.48
C LYS A 33 -33.40 18.51 14.64
N GLY A 34 -32.12 18.73 14.38
CA GLY A 34 -31.30 19.74 15.06
C GLY A 34 -30.17 20.19 14.15
N GLY A 35 -30.05 21.49 13.93
CA GLY A 35 -29.30 22.11 12.83
C GLY A 35 -27.82 21.73 12.73
N SER A 36 -27.33 21.71 11.50
CA SER A 36 -25.94 21.45 11.14
C SER A 36 -24.97 22.51 11.69
N PRO A 37 -23.94 22.13 12.47
CA PRO A 37 -22.70 22.88 12.58
C PRO A 37 -21.65 22.26 11.62
N HIS A 38 -22.01 22.00 10.37
CA HIS A 38 -21.16 21.18 9.48
C HIS A 38 -19.94 21.91 8.90
N HIS A 39 -19.77 23.21 9.14
CA HIS A 39 -18.66 23.97 8.56
C HIS A 39 -17.39 23.97 9.42
N GLN A 40 -17.43 23.57 10.69
CA GLN A 40 -16.25 23.65 11.58
C GLN A 40 -15.52 22.30 11.74
N MET A 41 -16.23 21.16 11.75
CA MET A 41 -15.59 19.83 11.85
C MET A 41 -14.74 19.46 10.62
N GLY A 42 -14.96 20.10 9.47
CA GLY A 42 -14.26 19.76 8.22
C GLY A 42 -12.77 20.14 8.23
N MET A 43 -12.39 21.23 8.90
CA MET A 43 -11.00 21.71 8.88
C MET A 43 -10.08 20.87 9.77
N GLU A 44 -10.53 20.52 10.97
CA GLU A 44 -9.75 19.69 11.91
C GLU A 44 -9.58 18.27 11.39
N HIS A 45 -10.63 17.69 10.80
CA HIS A 45 -10.57 16.36 10.20
C HIS A 45 -9.61 16.34 8.99
N HIS A 46 -9.58 17.39 8.18
CA HIS A 46 -8.68 17.49 7.03
C HIS A 46 -7.21 17.60 7.45
N GLY A 47 -6.90 18.38 8.48
CA GLY A 47 -5.55 18.49 9.04
C GLY A 47 -5.02 17.16 9.56
N LYS A 48 -5.82 16.44 10.36
CA LYS A 48 -5.42 15.14 10.93
C LYS A 48 -5.15 14.07 9.86
N MET A 49 -5.94 14.05 8.79
CA MET A 49 -5.73 13.14 7.65
C MET A 49 -4.43 13.45 6.92
N SER A 50 -4.14 14.74 6.68
CA SER A 50 -2.89 15.16 6.03
C SER A 50 -1.65 14.84 6.87
N GLU A 51 -1.74 14.97 8.20
CA GLU A 51 -0.62 14.68 9.10
C GLU A 51 -0.31 13.19 9.17
N MET A 52 -1.34 12.34 9.28
CA MET A 52 -1.16 10.89 9.23
C MET A 52 -0.54 10.45 7.88
N HIS A 53 -0.99 11.03 6.76
CA HIS A 53 -0.43 10.74 5.44
C HIS A 53 1.06 11.13 5.35
N LYS A 54 1.42 12.30 5.91
CA LYS A 54 2.81 12.74 5.99
C LYS A 54 3.67 11.76 6.80
N GLN A 55 3.23 11.40 8.00
CA GLN A 55 3.96 10.45 8.85
C GLN A 55 4.13 9.09 8.17
N HIS A 56 3.09 8.62 7.47
CA HIS A 56 3.15 7.38 6.70
C HIS A 56 4.21 7.44 5.58
N MET A 57 4.29 8.54 4.83
CA MET A 57 5.32 8.72 3.81
C MET A 57 6.73 8.78 4.40
N GLU A 58 6.92 9.50 5.51
CA GLU A 58 8.21 9.57 6.18
C GLU A 58 8.68 8.19 6.68
N ALA A 59 7.77 7.38 7.24
CA ALA A 59 8.06 6.01 7.64
C ALA A 59 8.44 5.13 6.44
N MET A 60 7.67 5.22 5.35
CA MET A 60 7.97 4.46 4.12
C MET A 60 9.33 4.82 3.53
N LYS A 61 9.70 6.11 3.57
CA LYS A 61 11.03 6.58 3.16
C LYS A 61 12.14 5.97 4.01
N ALA A 62 11.98 6.00 5.33
CA ALA A 62 12.95 5.40 6.25
C ALA A 62 13.11 3.89 6.01
N ASP A 63 12.01 3.19 5.74
CA ASP A 63 12.03 1.76 5.42
C ASP A 63 12.78 1.47 4.13
N VAL A 64 12.57 2.27 3.07
CA VAL A 64 13.33 2.09 1.81
C VAL A 64 14.81 2.40 1.99
N ASP A 65 15.17 3.44 2.73
CA ASP A 65 16.57 3.74 3.05
C ASP A 65 17.23 2.58 3.82
N LYS A 66 16.51 1.98 4.78
CA LYS A 66 16.98 0.79 5.50
C LYS A 66 17.13 -0.44 4.58
N MET A 67 16.21 -0.63 3.64
CA MET A 67 16.30 -1.72 2.66
C MET A 67 17.50 -1.55 1.72
N LYS A 68 17.82 -0.32 1.31
CA LYS A 68 19.03 -0.03 0.52
C LYS A 68 20.30 -0.36 1.29
N ALA A 69 20.40 0.11 2.53
CA ALA A 69 21.55 -0.21 3.37
C ALA A 69 21.72 -1.73 3.57
N SER A 70 20.62 -2.45 3.75
CA SER A 70 20.62 -3.91 3.87
C SER A 70 21.05 -4.60 2.57
N LEU A 71 20.63 -4.07 1.42
CA LEU A 71 21.04 -4.56 0.10
C LEU A 71 22.53 -4.31 -0.16
N ASP A 72 23.06 -3.16 0.25
CA ASP A 72 24.50 -2.87 0.14
C ASP A 72 25.32 -3.81 1.03
N GLN A 73 24.85 -4.10 2.24
CA GLN A 73 25.45 -5.12 3.09
C GLN A 73 25.38 -6.51 2.46
N LEU A 74 24.26 -6.88 1.84
CA LEU A 74 24.12 -8.16 1.13
C LEU A 74 25.13 -8.25 -0.03
N LYS A 75 25.23 -7.22 -0.86
CA LYS A 75 26.21 -7.12 -1.95
C LYS A 75 27.64 -7.29 -1.43
N ALA A 76 27.98 -6.60 -0.34
CA ALA A 76 29.28 -6.71 0.30
C ALA A 76 29.56 -8.13 0.84
N ASN A 77 28.55 -8.81 1.37
CA ASN A 77 28.68 -10.20 1.81
C ASN A 77 28.89 -11.16 0.64
N VAL A 78 28.12 -11.00 -0.44
CA VAL A 78 28.27 -11.82 -1.66
C VAL A 78 29.63 -11.62 -2.31
N ALA A 79 30.18 -10.40 -2.27
CA ALA A 79 31.52 -10.13 -2.78
C ALA A 79 32.61 -10.93 -2.06
N LYS A 80 32.42 -11.24 -0.77
CA LYS A 80 33.36 -12.01 0.07
C LYS A 80 33.26 -13.52 -0.13
N ILE A 81 32.22 -14.02 -0.80
CA ILE A 81 32.07 -15.46 -1.09
C ILE A 81 33.12 -15.89 -2.10
N THR A 82 33.90 -16.92 -1.75
CA THR A 82 34.98 -17.47 -2.59
C THR A 82 34.51 -18.61 -3.48
N ASP A 83 33.54 -19.41 -3.03
CA ASP A 83 32.94 -20.47 -3.84
C ASP A 83 32.08 -19.86 -4.96
N SER A 84 32.41 -20.18 -6.20
CA SER A 84 31.78 -19.56 -7.37
C SER A 84 30.31 -19.99 -7.54
N ALA A 85 29.97 -21.23 -7.19
CA ALA A 85 28.61 -21.75 -7.32
C ALA A 85 27.69 -21.12 -6.25
N GLU A 86 28.16 -21.01 -5.02
CA GLU A 86 27.46 -20.32 -3.94
C GLU A 86 27.31 -18.82 -4.25
N LYS A 87 28.38 -18.17 -4.73
CA LYS A 87 28.33 -16.76 -5.11
C LYS A 87 27.28 -16.50 -6.20
N ALA A 88 27.23 -17.35 -7.23
CA ALA A 88 26.23 -17.24 -8.31
C ALA A 88 24.79 -17.39 -7.79
N ARG A 89 24.56 -18.30 -6.83
CA ARG A 89 23.24 -18.48 -6.19
C ARG A 89 22.82 -17.24 -5.40
N TRP A 90 23.75 -16.66 -4.65
CA TRP A 90 23.46 -15.43 -3.89
C TRP A 90 23.36 -14.19 -4.78
N GLN A 91 24.01 -14.17 -5.94
CA GLN A 91 23.88 -13.08 -6.89
C GLN A 91 22.44 -12.93 -7.39
N ALA A 92 21.76 -14.03 -7.72
CA ALA A 92 20.35 -13.99 -8.09
C ALA A 92 19.45 -13.39 -6.99
N ASN A 93 19.80 -13.62 -5.71
CA ASN A 93 19.10 -13.01 -4.58
C ASN A 93 19.34 -11.49 -4.53
N VAL A 94 20.60 -11.05 -4.66
CA VAL A 94 20.95 -9.61 -4.77
C VAL A 94 20.21 -8.93 -5.90
N ASP A 95 20.13 -9.57 -7.07
CA ASP A 95 19.49 -9.01 -8.26
C ASP A 95 17.99 -8.80 -8.03
N MET A 96 17.31 -9.79 -7.43
CA MET A 96 15.88 -9.69 -7.07
C MET A 96 15.62 -8.53 -6.09
N TRP A 97 16.39 -8.43 -5.01
CA TRP A 97 16.24 -7.33 -4.04
C TRP A 97 16.58 -5.97 -4.66
N THR A 98 17.53 -5.91 -5.58
CA THR A 98 17.87 -4.68 -6.31
C THR A 98 16.68 -4.17 -7.11
N VAL A 99 15.98 -5.04 -7.83
CA VAL A 99 14.78 -4.65 -8.60
C VAL A 99 13.68 -4.15 -7.66
N MET A 100 13.40 -4.88 -6.58
CA MET A 100 12.32 -4.54 -5.68
C MET A 100 12.57 -3.22 -4.94
N VAL A 101 13.79 -3.01 -4.41
CA VAL A 101 14.17 -1.75 -3.75
C VAL A 101 14.14 -0.59 -4.74
N GLY A 102 14.65 -0.78 -5.96
CA GLY A 102 14.59 0.25 -7.00
C GLY A 102 13.16 0.64 -7.38
N HIS A 103 12.24 -0.34 -7.44
CA HIS A 103 10.82 -0.06 -7.69
C HIS A 103 10.19 0.77 -6.56
N MET A 104 10.48 0.44 -5.30
CA MET A 104 9.98 1.20 -4.15
C MET A 104 10.53 2.62 -4.13
N GLU A 105 11.81 2.81 -4.46
CA GLU A 105 12.39 4.15 -4.64
C GLU A 105 11.69 4.96 -5.74
N GLN A 106 11.38 4.33 -6.87
CA GLN A 106 10.66 5.00 -7.95
C GLN A 106 9.24 5.39 -7.52
N MET A 107 8.54 4.51 -6.81
CA MET A 107 7.20 4.79 -6.29
C MET A 107 7.21 5.98 -5.33
N MET A 108 8.17 6.05 -4.41
CA MET A 108 8.30 7.20 -3.50
C MET A 108 8.58 8.50 -4.25
N LYS A 109 9.49 8.48 -5.24
CA LYS A 109 9.76 9.66 -6.08
C LYS A 109 8.50 10.13 -6.82
N HIS A 110 7.67 9.19 -7.28
CA HIS A 110 6.42 9.50 -7.94
C HIS A 110 5.39 10.10 -6.97
N MET A 111 5.29 9.58 -5.75
CA MET A 111 4.44 10.15 -4.70
C MET A 111 4.88 11.56 -4.30
N ASP A 112 6.18 11.78 -4.11
CA ASP A 112 6.76 13.10 -3.83
C ASP A 112 6.43 14.11 -4.94
N ALA A 113 6.48 13.66 -6.21
CA ALA A 113 6.14 14.48 -7.36
C ALA A 113 4.64 14.80 -7.47
N MET A 114 3.76 13.92 -6.98
CA MET A 114 2.30 14.13 -7.04
C MET A 114 1.78 15.10 -5.97
N GLY A 115 2.49 15.24 -4.84
CA GLY A 115 2.25 16.23 -3.80
C GLY A 115 0.82 16.29 -3.21
N PRO A 116 0.58 17.15 -2.21
CA PRO A 116 -0.75 17.30 -1.60
C PRO A 116 -1.84 17.83 -2.54
N GLY A 117 -1.46 18.37 -3.71
CA GLY A 117 -2.37 19.00 -4.68
C GLY A 117 -2.86 18.09 -5.82
N GLY A 118 -2.25 16.91 -6.03
CA GLY A 118 -2.59 16.02 -7.16
C GLY A 118 -3.88 15.23 -6.99
N MET A 119 -4.35 15.05 -5.74
CA MET A 119 -5.51 14.20 -5.41
C MET A 119 -6.87 14.93 -5.40
N MET A 120 -6.90 16.26 -5.42
CA MET A 120 -8.17 17.03 -5.45
C MET A 120 -8.80 17.14 -6.86
N GLY A 121 -8.14 16.64 -7.91
CA GLY A 121 -8.51 16.89 -9.30
C GLY A 121 -9.33 15.80 -10.03
N HIS A 122 -9.74 14.70 -9.37
CA HIS A 122 -10.33 13.56 -10.08
C HIS A 122 -11.57 12.92 -9.44
N GLY A 123 -12.35 13.67 -8.65
CA GLY A 123 -13.51 13.13 -7.92
C GLY A 123 -14.83 13.90 -8.05
N MET A 124 -14.92 14.95 -8.87
CA MET A 124 -16.12 15.80 -8.99
C MET A 124 -16.74 15.78 -10.41
N MET A 125 -16.60 14.68 -11.15
CA MET A 125 -17.39 14.47 -12.38
C MET A 125 -18.67 13.70 -12.03
N GLU A 126 -19.75 14.46 -11.92
CA GLU A 126 -21.15 14.10 -12.21
C GLU A 126 -21.74 12.81 -11.61
N HIS A 127 -22.28 12.91 -10.39
CA HIS A 127 -23.46 12.11 -10.01
C HIS A 127 -24.68 13.03 -9.94
N GLY A 128 -25.25 13.36 -11.10
CA GLY A 128 -26.36 14.32 -11.20
C GLY A 128 -27.23 14.21 -12.44
N HIS A 129 -27.29 13.07 -13.14
CA HIS A 129 -28.31 12.87 -14.17
C HIS A 129 -28.87 11.45 -14.15
N LYS A 130 -30.00 11.27 -13.46
CA LYS A 130 -30.92 10.14 -13.69
C LYS A 130 -31.96 10.58 -14.71
N GLY A 131 -32.04 9.86 -15.83
CA GLY A 131 -33.31 9.65 -16.53
C GLY A 131 -33.36 10.01 -18.02
N GLY A 132 -32.72 9.19 -18.86
CA GLY A 132 -33.02 9.11 -20.29
C GLY A 132 -32.60 7.75 -20.84
N PRO A 133 -33.40 7.07 -21.68
CA PRO A 133 -33.05 5.77 -22.23
C PRO A 133 -31.80 5.88 -23.13
N PRO A 134 -30.94 4.85 -23.18
CA PRO A 134 -29.73 4.89 -23.99
C PRO A 134 -30.09 5.02 -25.48
N ALA A 135 -29.39 5.91 -26.18
CA ALA A 135 -29.50 6.04 -27.62
C ALA A 135 -29.06 4.73 -28.31
N PRO A 136 -29.72 4.31 -29.41
CA PRO A 136 -29.31 3.14 -30.16
C PRO A 136 -27.94 3.36 -30.82
N PRO A 137 -27.13 2.31 -31.00
CA PRO A 137 -25.80 2.42 -31.58
C PRO A 137 -25.84 2.88 -33.06
N PRO A 138 -24.81 3.61 -33.53
CA PRO A 138 -24.71 4.02 -34.94
C PRO A 138 -24.63 2.80 -35.86
N THR A 139 -25.45 2.81 -36.92
CA THR A 139 -25.42 1.81 -37.98
C THR A 139 -24.16 2.02 -38.83
N GLU A 140 -23.26 1.04 -38.88
CA GLU A 140 -22.14 1.05 -39.81
C GLU A 140 -22.64 1.05 -41.27
N PRO A 141 -22.02 1.80 -42.20
CA PRO A 141 -22.38 1.73 -43.61
C PRO A 141 -21.89 0.41 -44.23
N LYS A 142 -22.84 -0.28 -44.85
CA LYS A 142 -22.68 -1.49 -45.67
C LYS A 142 -21.61 -1.26 -46.75
N LYS A 143 -20.54 -2.06 -46.74
CA LYS A 143 -19.57 -2.13 -47.85
C LYS A 143 -20.22 -2.89 -49.01
N GLU A 144 -20.15 -2.30 -50.20
CA GLU A 144 -20.38 -2.98 -51.49
C GLU A 144 -19.25 -3.96 -51.81
#